data_AF-A0A833PDG4-F1
#
_entry.id   AF-A0A833PDG4-F1
#
_cell.length_a   1.000
_cell.length_b   1.000
_cell.length_c   1.000
_cell.angle_alpha   90.00
_cell.angle_beta   90.00
_cell.angle_gamma   90.00
#
_symmetry.space_group_name_H-M   'P 1'
#
loop_
_entity.id
_entity.type
_entity.pdbx_description
1 polymer ?
#
loop_
_entity_poly.entity_id
_entity_poly.type
_entity_poly.pdbx_seq_one_letter_code
_entity_poly.pdbx_strand_id
1 'polypeptide(L)'
;MNYKLSSVLLLPLLMIACTKQPQTESKAPVETQIAQEHSTTTQPTIIFLEIAPDTKPCEGVAPQICLLVRELTINAAGEKTYLEKQPSYFYDSIDGFTHDPKSTQIIKVKRSEILHPAADQSQYQYALDSIIETTAQR
;
A
#
# COMPACT_ATOMS: atom_id res chain seq x y z
N MET A 1 -9.18 -48.86 27.93
CA MET A 1 -10.37 -49.23 27.14
C MET A 1 -10.09 -48.89 25.69
N ASN A 2 -9.95 -49.93 24.88
CA ASN A 2 -9.75 -49.87 23.43
C ASN A 2 -11.12 -49.92 22.74
N TYR A 3 -11.37 -49.10 21.73
CA TYR A 3 -12.46 -49.36 20.78
C TYR A 3 -11.90 -49.48 19.36
N LYS A 4 -12.44 -50.48 18.68
CA LYS A 4 -11.85 -51.25 17.60
C LYS A 4 -12.04 -50.60 16.22
N LEU A 5 -11.07 -50.90 15.36
CA LEU A 5 -11.18 -51.06 13.91
C LEU A 5 -12.32 -52.03 13.49
N SER A 6 -13.07 -51.68 12.44
CA SER A 6 -13.60 -52.59 11.41
C SER A 6 -14.12 -51.76 10.22
N SER A 7 -13.44 -51.81 9.07
CA SER A 7 -13.70 -52.71 7.93
C SER A 7 -14.96 -52.30 7.15
N VAL A 8 -14.82 -51.47 6.12
CA VAL A 8 -14.76 -51.87 4.69
C VAL A 8 -16.01 -52.62 4.23
N LEU A 9 -16.85 -51.95 3.43
CA LEU A 9 -17.68 -52.62 2.43
C LEU A 9 -17.60 -51.84 1.10
N LEU A 10 -17.43 -52.63 0.03
CA LEU A 10 -17.15 -52.30 -1.37
C LEU A 10 -18.30 -51.57 -2.10
N LEU A 11 -17.92 -50.56 -2.90
CA LEU A 11 -18.24 -50.25 -4.33
C LEU A 11 -19.62 -50.61 -4.94
N PRO A 12 -20.16 -49.75 -5.84
CA PRO A 12 -19.67 -49.84 -7.23
C PRO A 12 -19.39 -48.51 -7.96
N LEU A 13 -18.43 -48.64 -8.88
CA LEU A 13 -18.13 -47.83 -10.05
C LEU A 13 -19.39 -47.34 -10.77
N LEU A 14 -19.46 -46.04 -11.06
CA LEU A 14 -20.26 -45.49 -12.15
C LEU A 14 -19.31 -44.74 -13.09
N MET A 15 -18.99 -45.40 -14.20
CA MET A 15 -18.36 -44.81 -15.37
C MET A 15 -19.41 -43.93 -16.07
N ILE A 16 -19.26 -42.62 -16.03
CA ILE A 16 -19.98 -41.72 -16.94
C ILE A 16 -18.96 -41.09 -17.87
N ALA A 17 -19.02 -41.56 -19.11
CA ALA A 17 -18.24 -41.10 -20.23
C ALA A 17 -18.63 -39.66 -20.63
N CYS A 18 -17.63 -38.99 -21.22
CA CYS A 18 -17.63 -37.62 -21.69
C CYS A 18 -18.76 -37.31 -22.69
N THR A 19 -19.56 -36.27 -22.43
CA THR A 19 -20.25 -35.51 -23.48
C THR A 19 -19.65 -34.13 -23.58
N LYS A 20 -18.88 -33.91 -24.65
CA LYS A 20 -18.51 -32.58 -25.17
C LYS A 20 -19.76 -31.69 -25.18
N GLN A 21 -19.79 -30.63 -24.40
CA GLN A 21 -20.77 -29.55 -24.57
C GLN A 21 -20.33 -28.67 -25.74
N PRO A 22 -21.17 -28.51 -26.78
CA PRO A 22 -20.94 -27.56 -27.86
C PRO A 22 -20.99 -26.12 -27.34
N GLN A 23 -20.04 -25.30 -27.79
CA GLN A 23 -20.07 -23.86 -27.59
C GLN A 23 -21.16 -23.27 -28.48
N THR A 24 -22.14 -22.63 -27.86
CA THR A 24 -23.11 -21.77 -28.55
C THR A 24 -22.88 -20.34 -28.09
N GLU A 25 -22.06 -19.65 -28.88
CA GLU A 25 -22.23 -18.27 -29.32
C GLU A 25 -23.30 -17.44 -28.58
N SER A 26 -22.87 -16.62 -27.61
CA SER A 26 -23.64 -15.47 -27.14
C SER A 26 -23.03 -14.21 -27.74
N LYS A 27 -23.62 -13.77 -28.86
CA LYS A 27 -23.42 -12.47 -29.49
C LYS A 27 -23.88 -11.37 -28.51
N ALA A 28 -23.06 -10.31 -28.41
CA ALA A 28 -23.12 -9.21 -27.45
C ALA A 28 -24.49 -8.50 -27.31
N PRO A 29 -24.66 -7.73 -26.22
CA PRO A 29 -24.61 -6.28 -26.42
C PRO A 29 -23.52 -5.60 -25.58
N VAL A 30 -22.92 -4.60 -26.22
CA VAL A 30 -21.97 -3.63 -25.68
C VAL A 30 -22.53 -2.99 -24.41
N GLU A 31 -21.92 -3.29 -23.27
CA GLU A 31 -22.01 -2.48 -22.06
C GLU A 31 -20.60 -2.10 -21.64
N THR A 32 -20.38 -0.79 -21.69
CA THR A 32 -19.18 -0.02 -21.37
C THR A 32 -18.32 -0.69 -20.31
N GLN A 33 -17.18 -1.23 -20.75
CA GLN A 33 -16.07 -1.55 -19.87
C GLN A 33 -15.55 -0.21 -19.32
N ILE A 34 -16.01 0.19 -18.14
CA ILE A 34 -15.24 1.10 -17.31
C ILE A 34 -14.01 0.29 -16.92
N ALA A 35 -12.92 0.52 -17.66
CA ALA A 35 -11.61 0.11 -17.22
C ALA A 35 -11.41 0.72 -15.84
N GLN A 36 -11.44 -0.13 -14.80
CA GLN A 36 -10.77 0.20 -13.56
C GLN A 36 -9.30 0.37 -13.96
N GLU A 37 -8.86 1.62 -14.09
CA GLU A 37 -7.44 1.95 -14.18
C GLU A 37 -6.79 1.43 -12.90
N HIS A 38 -6.33 0.18 -12.93
CA HIS A 38 -5.43 -0.37 -11.94
C HIS A 38 -4.12 0.38 -12.13
N SER A 39 -3.95 1.50 -11.42
CA SER A 39 -2.71 2.26 -11.39
C SER A 39 -1.62 1.28 -10.98
N THR A 40 -0.86 0.82 -11.96
CA THR A 40 0.19 -0.17 -11.72
C THR A 40 1.38 0.61 -11.20
N THR A 41 1.83 0.31 -9.98
CA THR A 41 2.96 1.00 -9.38
C THR A 41 4.28 0.29 -9.71
N THR A 42 5.38 1.03 -9.74
CA THR A 42 6.72 0.45 -9.87
C THR A 42 7.15 -0.30 -8.60
N GLN A 43 8.27 -1.01 -8.68
CA GLN A 43 8.88 -1.63 -7.51
C GLN A 43 9.26 -0.56 -6.48
N PRO A 44 8.91 -0.74 -5.20
CA PRO A 44 9.11 0.29 -4.19
C PRO A 44 10.60 0.50 -3.88
N THR A 45 10.96 1.76 -3.71
CA THR A 45 12.23 2.19 -3.10
C THR A 45 12.00 2.53 -1.62
N ILE A 46 13.04 2.40 -0.80
CA ILE A 46 12.96 2.78 0.62
C ILE A 46 13.44 4.20 0.80
N ILE A 47 12.65 4.99 1.51
CA ILE A 47 13.02 6.31 2.02
C ILE A 47 12.75 6.41 3.51
N PHE A 48 13.37 7.39 4.17
CA PHE A 48 13.07 7.72 5.56
C PHE A 48 12.58 9.15 5.65
N LEU A 49 11.51 9.34 6.42
CA LEU A 49 10.91 10.64 6.67
C LEU A 49 10.88 10.88 8.18
N GLU A 50 11.42 12.01 8.63
CA GLU A 50 11.08 12.56 9.93
C GLU A 50 9.81 13.39 9.78
N ILE A 51 8.79 13.08 10.57
CA ILE A 51 7.49 13.73 10.59
C ILE A 51 7.38 14.55 11.86
N ALA A 52 7.13 15.84 11.70
CA ALA A 52 6.91 16.74 12.82
C ALA A 52 5.54 16.50 13.49
N PRO A 53 5.42 16.80 14.79
CA PRO A 53 4.14 16.77 15.51
C PRO A 53 3.19 17.87 15.02
N ASP A 54 3.71 18.97 14.49
CA ASP A 54 2.91 20.03 13.91
C ASP A 54 2.50 19.70 12.46
N THR A 55 1.24 19.99 12.16
CA THR A 55 0.72 20.08 10.79
C THR A 55 0.39 21.52 10.44
N LYS A 56 0.33 21.84 9.15
CA LYS A 56 0.00 23.20 8.68
C LYS A 56 -1.04 23.18 7.58
N PRO A 57 -1.91 24.21 7.50
CA PRO A 57 -2.69 24.46 6.31
C PRO A 57 -1.78 24.61 5.09
N CYS A 58 -2.15 23.95 4.00
CA CYS A 58 -1.46 23.96 2.72
C CYS A 58 -2.51 23.85 1.61
N GLU A 59 -2.12 24.17 0.38
CA GLU A 59 -3.01 24.09 -0.78
C GLU A 59 -2.33 23.27 -1.87
N GLY A 60 -2.96 22.15 -2.24
CA GLY A 60 -2.60 21.34 -3.40
C GLY A 60 -3.68 21.52 -4.47
N VAL A 61 -4.37 20.44 -4.82
CA VAL A 61 -5.60 20.50 -5.66
C VAL A 61 -6.73 21.24 -4.93
N ALA A 62 -6.75 21.16 -3.60
CA ALA A 62 -7.67 21.88 -2.72
C ALA A 62 -6.96 22.24 -1.39
N PRO A 63 -7.52 23.19 -0.62
CA PRO A 63 -7.05 23.47 0.74
C PRO A 63 -7.13 22.21 1.63
N GLN A 64 -6.04 21.91 2.34
CA GLN A 64 -5.92 20.75 3.21
C GLN A 64 -4.96 21.02 4.39
N ILE A 65 -4.78 20.02 5.25
CA ILE A 65 -3.80 20.03 6.34
C ILE A 65 -2.67 19.07 5.98
N CYS A 66 -1.45 19.59 5.80
CA CYS A 66 -0.27 18.81 5.44
C CYS A 66 0.59 18.46 6.66
N LEU A 67 1.26 17.30 6.58
CA LEU A 67 2.38 17.00 7.47
C LEU A 67 3.57 17.90 7.13
N LEU A 68 4.42 18.14 8.13
CA LEU A 68 5.75 18.73 7.93
C LEU A 68 6.80 17.61 8.01
N VAL A 69 7.57 17.44 6.95
CA VAL A 69 8.51 16.32 6.82
C VAL A 69 9.93 16.76 6.47
N ARG A 70 10.92 15.95 6.87
CA ARG A 70 12.29 16.02 6.37
C ARG A 70 12.73 14.64 5.91
N GLU A 71 13.24 14.55 4.69
CA GLU A 71 13.87 13.32 4.21
C GLU A 71 15.27 13.19 4.84
N LEU A 72 15.62 11.97 5.23
CA LEU A 72 16.93 11.63 5.78
C LEU A 72 17.42 10.29 5.24
N THR A 73 18.73 10.08 5.32
CA THR A 73 19.34 8.76 5.19
C THR A 73 19.77 8.26 6.56
N ILE A 74 19.76 6.93 6.73
CA ILE A 74 20.28 6.26 7.93
C ILE A 74 21.34 5.27 7.46
N ASN A 75 22.58 5.44 7.91
CA ASN A 75 23.66 4.52 7.54
C ASN A 75 23.63 3.23 8.40
N ALA A 76 24.52 2.28 8.10
CA ALA A 76 24.59 1.00 8.81
C ALA A 76 24.91 1.14 10.32
N ALA A 77 25.49 2.26 10.74
CA ALA A 77 25.76 2.57 12.14
C ALA A 77 24.59 3.30 12.84
N GLY A 78 23.48 3.56 12.12
CA GLY A 78 22.33 4.30 12.64
C GLY A 78 22.49 5.83 12.61
N GLU A 79 23.54 6.34 11.97
CA GLU A 79 23.75 7.79 11.83
C GLU A 79 22.75 8.38 10.84
N LYS A 80 22.11 9.48 11.25
CA LYS A 80 21.08 10.17 10.48
C LYS A 80 21.66 11.39 9.77
N THR A 81 21.48 11.45 8.45
CA THR A 81 21.86 12.61 7.64
C THR A 81 20.64 13.16 6.93
N TYR A 82 20.20 14.36 7.33
CA TYR A 82 19.09 15.07 6.70
C TYR A 82 19.51 15.58 5.32
N LEU A 83 18.67 15.31 4.31
CA LEU A 83 18.90 15.82 2.96
C LEU A 83 18.62 17.33 2.90
N GLU A 84 17.67 17.81 3.69
CA GLU A 84 17.24 19.20 3.74
C GLU A 84 17.34 19.77 5.16
N LYS A 85 17.70 21.05 5.27
CA LYS A 85 17.82 21.72 6.58
C LYS A 85 16.45 21.99 7.22
N GLN A 86 15.49 22.41 6.41
CA GLN A 86 14.16 22.83 6.87
C GLN A 86 13.09 21.81 6.49
N PRO A 87 12.03 21.65 7.30
CA PRO A 87 10.90 20.80 6.94
C PRO A 87 10.13 21.36 5.74
N SER A 88 9.59 20.47 4.91
CA SER A 88 8.71 20.78 3.79
C SER A 88 7.30 20.22 4.03
N TYR A 89 6.31 20.77 3.31
CA TYR A 89 4.96 20.21 3.32
C TYR A 89 4.94 18.85 2.60
N PHE A 90 4.28 17.88 3.21
CA PHE A 90 3.94 16.62 2.58
C PHE A 90 2.46 16.65 2.22
N TYR A 91 2.18 16.72 0.92
CA TYR A 91 0.83 16.89 0.36
C TYR A 91 0.07 15.58 0.17
N ASP A 92 0.75 14.45 0.37
CA ASP A 92 0.23 13.11 0.14
C ASP A 92 -0.19 12.41 1.44
N SER A 93 -0.84 11.26 1.30
CA SER A 93 -1.06 10.32 2.39
C SER A 93 0.00 9.22 2.37
N ILE A 94 0.34 8.70 3.55
CA ILE A 94 1.16 7.51 3.71
C ILE A 94 0.24 6.39 4.20
N ASP A 95 0.04 5.38 3.35
CA ASP A 95 -0.81 4.24 3.70
C ASP A 95 -0.28 3.53 4.95
N GLY A 96 -1.17 3.20 5.88
CA GLY A 96 -0.83 2.59 7.17
C GLY A 96 -0.18 3.52 8.21
N PHE A 97 0.05 4.80 7.91
CA PHE A 97 0.57 5.77 8.89
C PHE A 97 -0.56 6.66 9.45
N THR A 98 -0.59 6.82 10.76
CA THR A 98 -1.46 7.79 11.46
C THR A 98 -0.58 8.78 12.19
N HIS A 99 -0.80 10.07 11.92
CA HIS A 99 -0.07 11.15 12.56
C HIS A 99 -0.37 11.21 14.07
N ASP A 100 0.68 11.45 14.86
CA ASP A 100 0.58 11.71 16.30
C ASP A 100 1.04 13.14 16.59
N PRO A 101 0.14 14.05 16.99
CA PRO A 101 0.50 15.43 17.28
C PRO A 101 1.33 15.59 18.56
N LYS A 102 1.59 14.51 19.30
CA LYS A 102 2.38 14.53 20.54
C LYS A 102 3.81 14.04 20.34
N SER A 103 4.20 13.66 19.12
CA SER A 103 5.53 13.13 18.89
C SER A 103 6.11 13.51 17.53
N THR A 104 7.44 13.65 17.50
CA THR A 104 8.20 13.58 16.26
C THR A 104 8.49 12.12 15.96
N GLN A 105 8.21 11.66 14.74
CA GLN A 105 8.43 10.27 14.34
C GLN A 105 9.36 10.18 13.14
N ILE A 106 10.36 9.30 13.19
CA ILE A 106 11.12 8.90 12.00
C ILE A 106 10.52 7.59 11.52
N ILE A 107 10.05 7.58 10.28
CA ILE A 107 9.42 6.43 9.66
C ILE A 107 10.19 5.97 8.43
N LYS A 108 10.13 4.67 8.18
CA LYS A 108 10.60 4.04 6.96
C LYS A 108 9.41 3.81 6.04
N VAL A 109 9.52 4.26 4.79
CA VAL A 109 8.43 4.29 3.83
C VAL A 109 8.86 3.59 2.55
N LYS A 110 7.94 2.80 1.99
CA LYS A 110 8.02 2.29 0.62
C LYS A 110 7.42 3.34 -0.31
N ARG A 111 8.24 3.87 -1.21
CA ARG A 111 7.84 4.82 -2.26
C ARG A 111 7.88 4.12 -3.61
N SER A 112 6.72 4.03 -4.26
CA SER A 112 6.59 3.53 -5.63
C SER A 112 6.12 4.65 -6.55
N GLU A 113 6.57 4.64 -7.81
CA GLU A 113 6.02 5.53 -8.83
C GLU A 113 4.69 4.98 -9.33
N ILE A 114 3.71 5.86 -9.50
CA ILE A 114 2.43 5.53 -10.12
C ILE A 114 2.61 5.66 -11.63
N LEU A 115 2.34 4.59 -12.40
CA LEU A 115 2.43 4.65 -13.85
C LEU A 115 1.20 5.37 -14.42
N HIS A 116 1.45 6.40 -15.24
CA HIS A 116 0.43 7.25 -15.86
C HIS A 116 -0.57 7.85 -14.86
N PRO A 117 -0.10 8.66 -13.88
CA PRO A 117 -0.99 9.29 -12.91
C PRO A 117 -1.92 10.27 -13.63
N ALA A 118 -3.12 10.48 -13.07
CA ALA A 118 -3.98 11.57 -13.52
C ALA A 118 -3.26 12.93 -13.36
N ALA A 119 -3.63 13.94 -14.15
CA ALA A 119 -2.91 15.22 -14.20
C ALA A 119 -2.72 15.89 -12.82
N ASP A 120 -3.70 15.73 -11.93
CA ASP A 120 -3.73 16.33 -10.60
C ASP A 120 -3.38 15.32 -9.48
N GLN A 121 -2.95 14.10 -9.85
CA GLN A 121 -2.53 13.07 -8.90
C GLN A 121 -1.02 13.12 -8.68
N SER A 122 -0.60 12.83 -7.46
CA SER A 122 0.81 12.67 -7.15
C SER A 122 1.49 11.57 -7.96
N GLN A 123 2.76 11.79 -8.27
CA GLN A 123 3.58 10.84 -9.03
C GLN A 123 3.95 9.58 -8.22
N TYR A 124 3.77 9.62 -6.91
CA TYR A 124 4.21 8.56 -5.99
C TYR A 124 3.05 8.03 -5.14
N GLN A 125 3.16 6.75 -4.78
CA GLN A 125 2.42 6.14 -3.69
C GLN A 125 3.37 5.83 -2.53
N TYR A 126 2.90 6.08 -1.31
CA TYR A 126 3.67 5.90 -0.08
C TYR A 126 2.96 4.90 0.82
N ALA A 127 3.70 3.91 1.31
CA ALA A 127 3.21 2.96 2.32
C ALA A 127 4.19 2.86 3.48
N LEU A 128 3.68 2.88 4.71
CA LEU A 128 4.47 2.68 5.90
C LEU A 128 5.08 1.27 5.89
N ASP A 129 6.39 1.20 6.08
CA ASP A 129 7.08 -0.06 6.35
C ASP A 129 7.24 -0.27 7.86
N SER A 130 7.75 0.74 8.57
CA SER A 130 7.93 0.71 10.02
C SER A 130 8.18 2.10 10.61
N ILE A 131 7.88 2.27 11.90
CA ILE A 131 8.33 3.41 12.69
C ILE A 131 9.73 3.07 13.24
N ILE A 132 10.71 3.93 12.95
CA ILE A 132 12.10 3.76 13.37
C ILE A 132 12.34 4.41 14.73
N GLU A 133 11.77 5.59 14.95
CA GLU A 133 11.92 6.32 16.20
C GLU A 133 10.66 7.15 16.49
N THR A 134 10.34 7.27 17.78
CA THR A 134 9.29 8.15 18.28
C THR A 134 9.87 8.97 19.43
N THR A 135 9.83 10.29 19.29
CA THR A 135 10.26 11.23 20.33
C THR A 135 9.06 12.05 20.78
N ALA A 136 8.61 11.84 22.02
CA ALA A 136 7.51 12.60 22.60
C ALA A 136 7.89 14.08 22.78
N GLN A 137 6.95 14.97 22.47
CA GLN A 137 7.04 16.37 22.87
C GLN A 137 6.80 16.48 24.38
N ARG A 138 7.72 17.15 25.07
CA ARG A 138 7.61 17.43 26.50
C ARG A 138 6.95 18.77 26.76
#